data_AF-A0AA38RP87-F1
#
_entry.id   AF-A0AA38RP87-F1
#
_cell.length_a   1.000
_cell.length_b   1.000
_cell.length_c   1.000
_cell.angle_alpha   90.00
_cell.angle_beta   90.00
_cell.angle_gamma   90.00
#
_symmetry.space_group_name_H-M   'P 1'
#
loop_
_entity.id
_entity.type
_entity.pdbx_description
1 polymer ?
#
loop_
_entity_poly.entity_id
_entity_poly.type
_entity_poly.pdbx_seq_one_letter_code
_entity_poly.pdbx_strand_id
1 'polypeptide(L)'
;MTLLPLSILALAAGITARNVKTTVPLMGWNSYNAYGCDNPGPTEATLKFNAQGLVALGLDKLGYTYVTPDCGWNSNFRDASGQLVWNATRFPSGGKALADYIHGLGLKFGVYSGGGYYQCGSTDLPASLNHESADAATFASWGADSLKYDNCYSTSNTIMVDYTSEGAGSPTRFQTMANAIASTGKDMVFQVCQWGVGQNIGRWASKIADSWRISNDISNNWVSIWRITNEAVPYYKHTTIGAYPDMDMLIVGLNVLSEEEERFHFGMWAINKSPLIIGAPMDATKTSSSSLAILANKEVIAINQDSLSKQAQLVRRHTEEEWDIWAGELSDSRMVVALSNWKNSTTSVAVDLASVLGISSARARDVWAAKDIGTVAGTYRATLQGHQLHILVLSEIAKSTETPKFSGYYTATDAALSGTAAKVDCSSEQCLPAHSKVGNIGQGAAAAAVIFTNVSAATSGKALLGVDFINYDVALESAWSGGTNTRNMTVTVNGGKPKRWAFPISGGDWYETGRLMVEVDGFKAGDSNQVVFRAFGDGTYAPDLVGFEVFEG
;
A
#
# COMPACT_ATOMS: atom_id res chain seq x y z
N MET A 1 42.84 54.46 -3.84
CA MET A 1 42.12 53.85 -2.70
C MET A 1 40.65 54.10 -2.97
N THR A 2 39.75 53.13 -3.14
CA THR A 2 39.66 51.76 -2.65
C THR A 2 38.54 51.10 -3.48
N LEU A 3 38.78 49.91 -4.06
CA LEU A 3 37.73 49.06 -4.64
C LEU A 3 37.70 47.77 -3.82
N LEU A 4 36.59 47.55 -3.12
CA LEU A 4 36.27 46.27 -2.47
C LEU A 4 35.81 45.27 -3.54
N PRO A 5 36.21 43.98 -3.47
CA PRO A 5 35.52 42.93 -4.19
C PRO A 5 34.40 42.33 -3.33
N LEU A 6 33.21 42.24 -3.92
CA LEU A 6 32.07 41.50 -3.39
C LEU A 6 32.29 40.01 -3.67
N SER A 7 32.41 39.20 -2.63
CA SER A 7 32.50 37.73 -2.77
C SER A 7 31.10 37.14 -2.75
N ILE A 8 30.68 36.54 -3.86
CA ILE A 8 29.45 35.74 -3.96
C ILE A 8 29.80 34.32 -3.49
N LEU A 9 29.28 33.91 -2.33
CA LEU A 9 29.30 32.52 -1.89
C LEU A 9 28.10 31.81 -2.53
N ALA A 10 28.34 30.98 -3.54
CA ALA A 10 27.32 30.06 -4.04
C ALA A 10 27.21 28.87 -3.07
N LEU A 11 26.10 28.77 -2.33
CA LEU A 11 25.72 27.54 -1.65
C LEU A 11 25.32 26.52 -2.72
N ALA A 12 26.21 25.59 -3.03
CA ALA A 12 25.82 24.35 -3.70
C ALA A 12 25.00 23.52 -2.71
N ALA A 13 23.69 23.41 -2.94
CA ALA A 13 22.89 22.38 -2.29
C ALA A 13 23.43 21.02 -2.74
N GLY A 14 24.16 20.35 -1.85
CA GLY A 14 24.65 19.00 -2.09
C GLY A 14 23.46 18.07 -2.28
N ILE A 15 23.31 17.51 -3.48
CA ILE A 15 22.46 16.35 -3.71
C ILE A 15 23.15 15.19 -3.00
N THR A 16 22.80 14.93 -1.74
CA THR A 16 23.19 13.69 -1.08
C THR A 16 22.40 12.56 -1.74
N ALA A 17 23.08 11.76 -2.56
CA ALA A 17 22.53 10.51 -3.06
C ALA A 17 22.11 9.65 -1.86
N ARG A 18 20.85 9.19 -1.86
CA ARG A 18 20.36 8.24 -0.85
C ARG A 18 21.14 6.93 -1.02
N ASN A 19 21.72 6.42 0.07
CA ASN A 19 22.26 5.06 0.08
C ASN A 19 21.08 4.08 -0.02
N VAL A 20 20.92 3.45 -1.19
CA VAL A 20 19.94 2.38 -1.42
C VAL A 20 20.41 1.16 -0.64
N LYS A 21 19.68 0.77 0.41
CA LYS A 21 20.06 -0.38 1.27
C LYS A 21 19.49 -1.69 0.77
N THR A 22 18.32 -1.65 0.12
CA THR A 22 17.71 -2.79 -0.56
C THR A 22 17.27 -2.38 -1.97
N THR A 23 17.45 -3.26 -2.95
CA THR A 23 17.00 -3.03 -4.33
C THR A 23 15.66 -3.69 -4.65
N VAL A 24 15.10 -4.41 -3.67
CA VAL A 24 13.85 -5.16 -3.70
C VAL A 24 13.18 -5.05 -2.32
N PRO A 25 11.86 -5.30 -2.21
CA PRO A 25 11.16 -5.28 -0.93
C PRO A 25 11.76 -6.27 0.08
N LEU A 26 11.69 -5.90 1.36
CA LEU A 26 12.17 -6.74 2.45
C LEU A 26 11.37 -8.05 2.54
N MET A 27 12.04 -9.17 2.83
CA MET A 27 11.39 -10.44 3.16
C MET A 27 11.93 -10.98 4.48
N GLY A 28 11.05 -11.45 5.35
CA GLY A 28 11.47 -11.92 6.66
C GLY A 28 10.32 -12.40 7.52
N TRP A 29 10.51 -12.31 8.83
CA TRP A 29 9.59 -12.74 9.87
C TRP A 29 9.57 -11.72 11.01
N ASN A 30 8.39 -11.48 11.57
CA ASN A 30 8.19 -10.59 12.70
C ASN A 30 7.25 -11.24 13.73
N SER A 31 7.55 -11.05 15.02
CA SER A 31 6.84 -11.70 16.11
C SER A 31 5.41 -11.20 16.37
N TYR A 32 5.03 -10.01 15.93
CA TYR A 32 3.80 -9.33 16.39
C TYR A 32 2.53 -10.17 16.19
N ASN A 33 2.27 -10.64 14.97
CA ASN A 33 0.99 -11.27 14.63
C ASN A 33 0.70 -12.55 15.44
N ALA A 34 1.72 -13.36 15.75
CA ALA A 34 1.56 -14.61 16.48
C ALA A 34 1.85 -14.50 18.00
N TYR A 35 2.61 -13.50 18.43
CA TYR A 35 3.13 -13.43 19.81
C TYR A 35 2.77 -12.12 20.55
N GLY A 36 2.26 -11.10 19.86
CA GLY A 36 1.86 -9.81 20.42
C GLY A 36 3.02 -9.00 21.04
N CYS A 37 2.69 -7.96 21.82
CA CYS A 37 3.67 -7.20 22.59
C CYS A 37 3.88 -7.76 24.01
N ASP A 38 2.80 -8.23 24.64
CA ASP A 38 2.80 -8.66 26.04
C ASP A 38 1.91 -9.88 26.28
N ASN A 39 2.31 -10.68 27.27
CA ASN A 39 1.64 -11.90 27.75
C ASN A 39 1.36 -12.99 26.68
N PRO A 40 2.37 -13.79 26.28
CA PRO A 40 3.74 -13.75 26.81
C PRO A 40 4.62 -12.67 26.18
N GLY A 41 4.25 -12.13 25.00
CA GLY A 41 5.12 -11.29 24.18
C GLY A 41 6.27 -12.09 23.54
N PRO A 42 7.16 -11.44 22.79
CA PRO A 42 8.32 -12.11 22.20
C PRO A 42 9.34 -12.50 23.27
N THR A 43 9.99 -13.64 23.08
CA THR A 43 11.09 -14.15 23.92
C THR A 43 12.27 -14.61 23.06
N GLU A 44 13.46 -14.67 23.64
CA GLU A 44 14.64 -15.19 22.94
C GLU A 44 14.40 -16.60 22.38
N ALA A 45 13.74 -17.46 23.14
CA ALA A 45 13.40 -18.81 22.69
C ALA A 45 12.48 -18.79 21.45
N THR A 46 11.45 -17.93 21.44
CA THR A 46 10.55 -17.80 20.29
C THR A 46 11.26 -17.22 19.05
N LEU A 47 12.19 -16.29 19.25
CA LEU A 47 12.96 -15.70 18.14
C LEU A 47 13.91 -16.74 17.53
N LYS A 48 14.65 -17.48 18.38
CA LYS A 48 15.52 -18.57 17.92
C LYS A 48 14.74 -19.68 17.21
N PHE A 49 13.59 -20.06 17.76
CA PHE A 49 12.69 -21.06 17.18
C PHE A 49 12.27 -20.67 15.76
N ASN A 50 11.78 -19.45 15.55
CA ASN A 50 11.33 -19.02 14.23
C ASN A 50 12.48 -18.79 13.26
N ALA A 51 13.64 -18.29 13.73
CA ALA A 51 14.85 -18.17 12.91
C ALA A 51 15.34 -19.53 12.40
N GLN A 52 15.40 -20.54 13.28
CA GLN A 52 15.71 -21.92 12.88
C GLN A 52 14.66 -22.48 11.92
N GLY A 53 13.39 -22.16 12.16
CA GLY A 53 12.26 -22.52 11.31
C GLY A 53 12.43 -22.04 9.87
N LEU A 54 12.80 -20.77 9.66
CA LEU A 54 13.05 -20.22 8.33
C LEU A 54 14.10 -21.03 7.55
N VAL A 55 15.19 -21.42 8.22
CA VAL A 55 16.27 -22.22 7.62
C VAL A 55 15.84 -23.67 7.38
N ALA A 56 15.19 -24.29 8.37
CA ALA A 56 14.75 -25.68 8.29
C ALA A 56 13.70 -25.91 7.20
N LEU A 57 12.81 -24.93 7.01
CA LEU A 57 11.79 -24.92 5.96
C LEU A 57 12.34 -24.44 4.60
N GLY A 58 13.58 -23.93 4.56
CA GLY A 58 14.23 -23.45 3.34
C GLY A 58 13.69 -22.12 2.81
N LEU A 59 12.98 -21.35 3.64
CA LEU A 59 12.44 -20.03 3.29
C LEU A 59 13.54 -18.97 3.22
N ASP A 60 14.62 -19.13 3.98
CA ASP A 60 15.83 -18.32 3.90
C ASP A 60 16.39 -18.28 2.46
N LYS A 61 16.40 -19.43 1.77
CA LYS A 61 16.85 -19.58 0.38
C LYS A 61 15.91 -18.91 -0.64
N LEU A 62 14.71 -18.52 -0.22
CA LEU A 62 13.74 -17.79 -1.02
C LEU A 62 13.78 -16.28 -0.75
N GLY A 63 14.63 -15.82 0.18
CA GLY A 63 14.82 -14.41 0.50
C GLY A 63 14.33 -13.99 1.88
N TYR A 64 13.58 -14.84 2.60
CA TYR A 64 13.09 -14.55 3.96
C TYR A 64 14.24 -14.54 4.96
N THR A 65 14.89 -13.38 5.13
CA THR A 65 16.17 -13.28 5.83
C THR A 65 16.10 -12.46 7.11
N TYR A 66 15.12 -11.56 7.26
CA TYR A 66 15.04 -10.71 8.45
C TYR A 66 14.24 -11.38 9.56
N VAL A 67 14.72 -11.30 10.81
CA VAL A 67 14.03 -11.81 12.00
C VAL A 67 13.95 -10.68 13.02
N THR A 68 12.74 -10.21 13.33
CA THR A 68 12.52 -9.02 14.16
C THR A 68 11.66 -9.38 15.38
N PRO A 69 12.15 -9.17 16.63
CA PRO A 69 11.26 -9.03 17.77
C PRO A 69 10.55 -7.68 17.65
N ASP A 70 9.22 -7.71 17.59
CA ASP A 70 8.41 -6.50 17.63
C ASP A 70 8.35 -5.91 19.06
N CYS A 71 7.39 -5.04 19.35
CA CYS A 71 7.12 -4.49 20.67
C CYS A 71 7.27 -5.51 21.82
N GLY A 72 7.72 -5.04 22.99
CA GLY A 72 7.78 -5.86 24.22
C GLY A 72 9.12 -6.54 24.51
N TRP A 73 10.18 -6.25 23.75
CA TRP A 73 11.50 -6.88 23.94
C TRP A 73 12.35 -6.23 25.04
N ASN A 74 12.20 -4.94 25.28
CA ASN A 74 13.03 -4.18 26.22
C ASN A 74 12.49 -4.21 27.65
N SER A 75 13.35 -3.84 28.59
CA SER A 75 12.98 -3.51 29.96
C SER A 75 12.26 -2.15 29.98
N ASN A 76 11.43 -1.94 31.01
CA ASN A 76 10.73 -0.66 31.26
C ASN A 76 11.64 0.45 31.84
N PHE A 77 12.96 0.27 31.75
CA PHE A 77 13.95 1.24 32.18
C PHE A 77 15.11 1.32 31.19
N ARG A 78 15.78 2.47 31.20
CA ARG A 78 17.07 2.69 30.55
C ARG A 78 18.19 2.47 31.57
N ASP A 79 19.39 2.10 31.12
CA ASP A 79 20.53 1.99 32.02
C ASP A 79 21.04 3.36 32.52
N ALA A 80 22.07 3.35 33.36
CA ALA A 80 22.65 4.58 33.91
C ALA A 80 23.24 5.53 32.85
N SER A 81 23.51 5.05 31.64
CA SER A 81 23.95 5.85 30.50
C SER A 81 22.80 6.34 29.60
N GLY A 82 21.56 5.97 29.95
CA GLY A 82 20.36 6.32 29.19
C GLY A 82 20.09 5.39 28.00
N GLN A 83 20.76 4.25 27.88
CA GLN A 83 20.55 3.29 26.79
C GLN A 83 19.37 2.35 27.05
N LEU A 84 18.72 1.90 25.99
CA LEU A 84 17.71 0.84 26.07
C LEU A 84 18.35 -0.48 26.54
N VAL A 85 17.66 -1.19 27.43
CA VAL A 85 18.13 -2.47 27.99
C VAL A 85 17.15 -3.58 27.63
N TRP A 86 17.67 -4.75 27.27
CA TRP A 86 16.85 -5.94 27.00
C TRP A 86 16.19 -6.46 28.29
N ASN A 87 14.96 -6.99 28.19
CA ASN A 87 14.34 -7.66 29.32
C ASN A 87 15.06 -8.99 29.60
N ALA A 88 15.88 -9.06 30.65
CA ALA A 88 16.71 -10.24 30.95
C ALA A 88 15.91 -11.52 31.27
N THR A 89 14.62 -11.40 31.62
CA THR A 89 13.76 -12.58 31.82
C THR A 89 13.30 -13.15 30.48
N ARG A 90 12.90 -12.30 29.53
CA ARG A 90 12.46 -12.72 28.18
C ARG A 90 13.64 -13.02 27.25
N PHE A 91 14.75 -12.30 27.43
CA PHE A 91 15.95 -12.32 26.60
C PHE A 91 17.22 -12.42 27.47
N PRO A 92 17.47 -13.58 28.11
CA PRO A 92 18.56 -13.75 29.07
C PRO A 92 19.95 -13.51 28.50
N SER A 93 20.16 -13.66 27.19
CA SER A 93 21.45 -13.36 26.55
C SER A 93 21.60 -11.93 26.04
N GLY A 94 20.50 -11.16 25.98
CA GLY A 94 20.45 -9.80 25.44
C GLY A 94 20.54 -9.73 23.90
N GLY A 95 20.34 -8.53 23.36
CA GLY A 95 20.19 -8.31 21.92
C GLY A 95 21.41 -8.67 21.10
N LYS A 96 22.62 -8.33 21.56
CA LYS A 96 23.84 -8.63 20.81
C LYS A 96 24.04 -10.14 20.62
N ALA A 97 23.85 -10.93 21.67
CA ALA A 97 24.01 -12.38 21.58
C ALA A 97 22.92 -13.02 20.72
N LEU A 98 21.68 -12.48 20.76
CA LEU A 98 20.61 -12.90 19.86
C LEU A 98 20.92 -12.54 18.39
N ALA A 99 21.45 -11.34 18.14
CA ALA A 99 21.88 -10.91 16.81
C ALA A 99 22.99 -11.83 16.27
N ASP A 100 24.04 -12.07 17.06
CA ASP A 100 25.15 -12.96 16.70
C ASP A 100 24.64 -14.38 16.39
N TYR A 101 23.64 -14.87 17.14
CA TYR A 101 22.99 -16.16 16.87
C TYR A 101 22.24 -16.16 15.52
N ILE A 102 21.44 -15.12 15.25
CA ILE A 102 20.66 -14.99 14.01
C ILE A 102 21.60 -14.85 12.80
N HIS A 103 22.66 -14.04 12.92
CA HIS A 103 23.71 -13.92 11.91
C HIS A 103 24.43 -15.25 11.68
N GLY A 104 24.65 -16.05 12.73
CA GLY A 104 25.23 -17.39 12.63
C GLY A 104 24.39 -18.39 11.82
N LEU A 105 23.08 -18.11 11.63
CA LEU A 105 22.19 -18.86 10.75
C LEU A 105 22.19 -18.34 9.31
N GLY A 106 22.94 -17.28 9.00
CA GLY A 106 22.90 -16.59 7.71
C GLY A 106 21.71 -15.64 7.54
N LEU A 107 20.98 -15.36 8.64
CA LEU A 107 19.84 -14.46 8.67
C LEU A 107 20.27 -13.07 9.15
N LYS A 108 19.35 -12.10 9.12
CA LYS A 108 19.53 -10.70 9.51
C LYS A 108 18.66 -10.38 10.72
N PHE A 109 19.21 -9.62 11.66
CA PHE A 109 18.55 -9.28 12.91
C PHE A 109 17.86 -7.92 12.83
N GLY A 110 16.56 -7.86 13.08
CA GLY A 110 15.82 -6.60 13.18
C GLY A 110 15.58 -6.18 14.63
N VAL A 111 15.26 -4.92 14.84
CA VAL A 111 14.77 -4.37 16.12
C VAL A 111 13.53 -3.50 15.91
N TYR A 112 12.78 -3.28 16.99
CA TYR A 112 11.60 -2.42 17.02
C TYR A 112 11.79 -1.27 18.02
N SER A 113 11.37 -0.07 17.65
CA SER A 113 11.17 1.06 18.56
C SER A 113 10.08 1.98 17.99
N GLY A 114 9.89 3.17 18.57
CA GLY A 114 8.95 4.17 18.06
C GLY A 114 9.42 5.60 18.25
N GLY A 115 8.82 6.50 17.46
CA GLY A 115 8.95 7.95 17.54
C GLY A 115 8.07 8.57 18.61
N GLY A 116 7.90 7.91 19.74
CA GLY A 116 7.15 8.42 20.89
C GLY A 116 7.84 8.12 22.21
N TYR A 117 7.16 8.45 23.30
CA TYR A 117 7.70 8.24 24.65
C TYR A 117 7.78 6.75 25.02
N TYR A 118 6.76 5.97 24.65
CA TYR A 118 6.67 4.54 24.93
C TYR A 118 6.39 3.73 23.67
N GLN A 119 6.71 2.44 23.71
CA GLN A 119 6.34 1.49 22.65
C GLN A 119 4.82 1.30 22.57
N CYS A 120 4.31 0.95 21.40
CA CYS A 120 2.90 0.59 21.25
C CYS A 120 2.52 -0.59 22.15
N GLY A 121 1.30 -0.54 22.69
CA GLY A 121 0.77 -1.61 23.56
C GLY A 121 1.29 -1.60 25.00
N SER A 122 2.13 -0.64 25.39
CA SER A 122 2.67 -0.50 26.75
C SER A 122 2.58 0.94 27.25
N THR A 123 2.47 1.11 28.57
CA THR A 123 2.47 2.42 29.25
C THR A 123 3.80 2.75 29.93
N ASP A 124 4.79 1.87 29.86
CA ASP A 124 6.06 2.01 30.60
C ASP A 124 7.31 1.50 29.85
N LEU A 125 7.18 0.84 28.71
CA LEU A 125 8.31 0.43 27.88
C LEU A 125 8.86 1.62 27.08
N PRO A 126 10.08 2.13 27.36
CA PRO A 126 10.62 3.30 26.67
C PRO A 126 10.77 3.05 25.15
N ALA A 127 10.37 4.04 24.37
CA ALA A 127 10.71 4.16 22.95
C ALA A 127 11.78 5.26 22.75
N SER A 128 11.99 5.74 21.53
CA SER A 128 13.20 6.49 21.17
C SER A 128 13.04 8.00 21.03
N LEU A 129 11.87 8.57 21.33
CA LEU A 129 11.69 10.03 21.24
C LEU A 129 12.69 10.76 22.15
N ASN A 130 13.43 11.71 21.59
CA ASN A 130 14.54 12.46 22.23
C ASN A 130 15.79 11.63 22.56
N HIS A 131 15.83 10.36 22.16
CA HIS A 131 16.96 9.45 22.34
C HIS A 131 17.45 8.88 21.00
N GLU A 132 17.00 9.41 19.87
CA GLU A 132 17.15 8.80 18.54
C GLU A 132 18.61 8.52 18.17
N SER A 133 19.52 9.47 18.43
CA SER A 133 20.95 9.31 18.16
C SER A 133 21.60 8.23 19.04
N ALA A 134 21.26 8.20 20.33
CA ALA A 134 21.80 7.22 21.27
C ALA A 134 21.25 5.81 20.98
N ASP A 135 19.95 5.72 20.70
CA ASP A 135 19.28 4.45 20.41
C ASP A 135 19.72 3.89 19.06
N ALA A 136 19.89 4.72 18.01
CA ALA A 136 20.45 4.26 16.74
C ALA A 136 21.87 3.67 16.92
N ALA A 137 22.73 4.33 17.70
CA ALA A 137 24.06 3.80 18.02
C ALA A 137 23.98 2.49 18.83
N THR A 138 23.03 2.40 19.75
CA THR A 138 22.77 1.19 20.55
C THR A 138 22.35 0.02 19.64
N PHE A 139 21.38 0.23 18.74
CA PHE A 139 20.93 -0.77 17.76
C PHE A 139 22.07 -1.21 16.85
N ALA A 140 22.89 -0.27 16.38
CA ALA A 140 24.06 -0.59 15.57
C ALA A 140 25.09 -1.44 16.35
N SER A 141 25.31 -1.13 17.63
CA SER A 141 26.24 -1.87 18.50
C SER A 141 25.80 -3.31 18.77
N TRP A 142 24.48 -3.57 18.78
CA TRP A 142 23.94 -4.93 18.86
C TRP A 142 24.01 -5.68 17.54
N GLY A 143 24.28 -4.98 16.43
CA GLY A 143 24.37 -5.60 15.11
C GLY A 143 23.07 -5.57 14.30
N ALA A 144 22.07 -4.76 14.67
CA ALA A 144 20.77 -4.71 13.98
C ALA A 144 20.86 -4.30 12.50
N ASP A 145 20.32 -5.12 11.61
CA ASP A 145 20.27 -4.92 10.15
C ASP A 145 18.97 -4.23 9.70
N SER A 146 17.97 -4.16 10.56
CA SER A 146 16.75 -3.38 10.32
C SER A 146 16.18 -2.76 11.60
N LEU A 147 15.45 -1.65 11.44
CA LEU A 147 14.64 -1.01 12.47
C LEU A 147 13.21 -0.81 11.94
N LYS A 148 12.21 -1.36 12.64
CA LYS A 148 10.81 -0.93 12.54
C LYS A 148 10.57 0.19 13.55
N TYR A 149 10.02 1.32 13.08
CA TYR A 149 9.90 2.54 13.88
C TYR A 149 8.46 3.07 13.91
N ASP A 150 7.79 2.83 15.03
CA ASP A 150 6.36 3.04 15.25
C ASP A 150 5.96 4.48 15.66
N ASN A 151 4.67 4.77 15.79
CA ASN A 151 4.15 6.14 16.02
C ASN A 151 3.31 6.34 17.29
N CYS A 152 3.23 5.34 18.19
CA CYS A 152 2.52 5.49 19.46
C CYS A 152 3.18 6.51 20.37
N TYR A 153 2.39 7.17 21.23
CA TYR A 153 2.85 8.16 22.22
C TYR A 153 3.68 9.29 21.59
N SER A 154 3.36 9.66 20.35
CA SER A 154 4.13 10.62 19.56
C SER A 154 3.97 12.07 20.02
N THR A 155 2.85 12.40 20.66
CA THR A 155 2.51 13.75 21.16
C THR A 155 2.28 13.80 22.67
N SER A 156 2.15 12.65 23.33
CA SER A 156 1.81 12.52 24.75
C SER A 156 2.35 11.22 25.31
N ASN A 157 2.70 11.20 26.60
CA ASN A 157 3.06 9.98 27.34
C ASN A 157 1.85 9.30 28.01
N THR A 158 0.64 9.84 27.85
CA THR A 158 -0.61 9.26 28.37
C THR A 158 -1.61 8.88 27.28
N ILE A 159 -1.45 9.40 26.06
CA ILE A 159 -2.28 9.08 24.91
C ILE A 159 -1.45 8.24 23.94
N MET A 160 -1.80 6.96 23.82
CA MET A 160 -1.06 6.01 22.96
C MET A 160 -1.21 6.36 21.48
N VAL A 161 -2.42 6.70 21.03
CA VAL A 161 -2.72 6.96 19.62
C VAL A 161 -3.42 8.31 19.52
N ASP A 162 -2.81 9.23 18.77
CA ASP A 162 -3.31 10.58 18.54
C ASP A 162 -3.16 10.95 17.05
N TYR A 163 -3.78 10.17 16.16
CA TYR A 163 -3.61 10.29 14.71
C TYR A 163 -4.18 11.59 14.11
N THR A 164 -4.98 12.34 14.87
CA THR A 164 -5.55 13.62 14.42
C THR A 164 -4.61 14.80 14.68
N SER A 165 -3.60 14.62 15.55
CA SER A 165 -2.64 15.67 15.86
C SER A 165 -1.66 15.92 14.70
N GLU A 166 -1.32 17.20 14.50
CA GLU A 166 -0.24 17.60 13.58
C GLU A 166 1.09 16.93 13.96
N GLY A 167 1.33 16.76 15.25
CA GLY A 167 2.51 16.07 15.76
C GLY A 167 2.58 14.62 15.28
N ALA A 168 1.52 13.82 15.43
CA ALA A 168 1.53 12.42 15.00
C ALA A 168 1.69 12.26 13.49
N GLY A 169 1.15 13.18 12.70
CA GLY A 169 1.30 13.21 11.24
C GLY A 169 2.61 13.81 10.71
N SER A 170 3.45 14.37 11.60
CA SER A 170 4.70 15.04 11.19
C SER A 170 5.80 14.04 10.80
N PRO A 171 6.49 14.25 9.67
CA PRO A 171 7.63 13.41 9.27
C PRO A 171 8.87 13.61 10.14
N THR A 172 8.91 14.64 10.99
CA THR A 172 10.11 15.11 11.69
C THR A 172 10.79 14.02 12.50
N ARG A 173 10.04 13.26 13.32
CA ARG A 173 10.62 12.22 14.19
C ARG A 173 11.21 11.06 13.38
N PHE A 174 10.55 10.68 12.30
CA PHE A 174 11.05 9.67 11.36
C PHE A 174 12.32 10.14 10.65
N GLN A 175 12.38 11.41 10.23
CA GLN A 175 13.57 12.00 9.63
C GLN A 175 14.74 12.08 10.63
N THR A 176 14.47 12.43 11.89
CA THR A 176 15.48 12.45 12.96
C THR A 176 16.09 11.06 13.15
N MET A 177 15.25 10.02 13.26
CA MET A 177 15.74 8.64 13.37
C MET A 177 16.49 8.18 12.11
N ALA A 178 16.00 8.50 10.91
CA ALA A 178 16.71 8.17 9.67
C ALA A 178 18.13 8.78 9.61
N ASN A 179 18.27 10.04 10.04
CA ASN A 179 19.56 10.72 10.14
C ASN A 179 20.46 10.11 11.22
N ALA A 180 19.88 9.72 12.36
CA ALA A 180 20.59 9.03 13.43
C ALA A 180 21.15 7.68 12.96
N ILE A 181 20.35 6.88 12.25
CA ILE A 181 20.79 5.62 11.64
C ILE A 181 21.95 5.86 10.66
N ALA A 182 21.80 6.82 9.75
CA ALA A 182 22.84 7.13 8.77
C ALA A 182 24.17 7.53 9.45
N SER A 183 24.10 8.25 10.57
CA SER A 183 25.26 8.69 11.34
C SER A 183 26.02 7.55 12.03
N THR A 184 25.40 6.37 12.20
CA THR A 184 26.08 5.19 12.75
C THR A 184 27.06 4.54 11.76
N GLY A 185 26.92 4.82 10.46
CA GLY A 185 27.66 4.15 9.39
C GLY A 185 27.27 2.69 9.14
N LYS A 186 26.25 2.16 9.83
CA LYS A 186 25.74 0.79 9.59
C LYS A 186 24.60 0.82 8.57
N ASP A 187 24.65 -0.11 7.63
CA ASP A 187 23.56 -0.35 6.67
C ASP A 187 22.38 -1.03 7.38
N MET A 188 21.51 -0.22 7.97
CA MET A 188 20.30 -0.67 8.67
C MET A 188 19.06 -0.25 7.88
N VAL A 189 18.28 -1.23 7.43
CA VAL A 189 16.99 -1.03 6.75
C VAL A 189 16.04 -0.30 7.68
N PHE A 190 15.44 0.79 7.22
CA PHE A 190 14.53 1.59 8.03
C PHE A 190 13.08 1.42 7.53
N GLN A 191 12.22 0.90 8.40
CA GLN A 191 10.80 0.67 8.14
C GLN A 191 9.98 1.65 8.99
N VAL A 192 9.40 2.66 8.35
CA VAL A 192 8.56 3.67 9.02
C VAL A 192 7.18 3.07 9.28
N CYS A 193 6.70 3.13 10.51
CA CYS A 193 5.43 2.55 10.94
C CYS A 193 4.52 3.64 11.53
N GLN A 194 3.97 4.46 10.65
CA GLN A 194 3.10 5.61 10.95
C GLN A 194 1.65 5.36 10.56
N TRP A 195 1.31 4.15 10.14
CA TRP A 195 -0.06 3.64 9.94
C TRP A 195 -0.92 4.36 8.90
N GLY A 196 -0.34 5.09 7.95
CA GLY A 196 -1.12 5.97 7.06
C GLY A 196 -1.50 7.32 7.69
N VAL A 197 -0.97 7.66 8.86
CA VAL A 197 -1.22 8.94 9.54
C VAL A 197 -0.37 10.07 8.95
N GLY A 198 -0.98 11.25 8.77
CA GLY A 198 -0.36 12.43 8.18
C GLY A 198 -0.52 12.44 6.66
N GLN A 199 -0.11 13.53 6.00
CA GLN A 199 -0.30 13.70 4.55
C GLN A 199 0.98 13.41 3.76
N ASN A 200 0.81 13.17 2.46
CA ASN A 200 1.90 13.08 1.48
C ASN A 200 2.97 12.04 1.85
N ILE A 201 2.55 10.97 2.51
CA ILE A 201 3.41 9.92 3.07
C ILE A 201 4.42 9.41 2.05
N GLY A 202 3.95 8.98 0.87
CA GLY A 202 4.83 8.46 -0.16
C GLY A 202 5.88 9.47 -0.64
N ARG A 203 5.65 10.79 -0.54
CA ARG A 203 6.60 11.82 -0.99
C ARG A 203 7.77 12.03 -0.04
N TRP A 204 7.54 11.92 1.28
CA TRP A 204 8.59 12.12 2.26
C TRP A 204 9.19 10.79 2.74
N ALA A 205 8.37 9.75 2.93
CA ALA A 205 8.83 8.47 3.47
C ALA A 205 9.77 7.75 2.49
N SER A 206 9.46 7.78 1.18
CA SER A 206 10.32 7.23 0.12
C SER A 206 11.71 7.85 0.05
N LYS A 207 11.93 9.03 0.64
CA LYS A 207 13.24 9.69 0.68
C LYS A 207 14.10 9.25 1.86
N ILE A 208 13.50 8.73 2.92
CA ILE A 208 14.16 8.50 4.20
C ILE A 208 14.15 7.03 4.64
N ALA A 209 13.22 6.24 4.11
CA ALA A 209 12.93 4.89 4.56
C ALA A 209 12.92 3.88 3.41
N ASP A 210 13.28 2.65 3.74
CA ASP A 210 13.29 1.51 2.83
C ASP A 210 11.87 0.95 2.63
N SER A 211 11.03 1.07 3.66
CA SER A 211 9.58 0.91 3.54
C SER A 211 8.81 1.84 4.47
N TRP A 212 7.51 2.05 4.21
CA TRP A 212 6.62 2.81 5.09
C TRP A 212 5.22 2.21 5.16
N ARG A 213 4.69 2.03 6.38
CA ARG A 213 3.34 1.53 6.60
C ARG A 213 2.33 2.47 5.98
N ILE A 214 1.48 1.93 5.12
CA ILE A 214 0.49 2.73 4.41
C ILE A 214 -0.84 2.81 5.12
N SER A 215 -1.14 1.89 6.04
CA SER A 215 -2.44 1.74 6.67
C SER A 215 -2.33 1.42 8.16
N ASN A 216 -3.44 1.53 8.89
CA ASN A 216 -3.62 0.88 10.20
C ASN A 216 -3.38 -0.63 10.07
N ASP A 217 -3.09 -1.28 11.20
CA ASP A 217 -2.70 -2.68 11.25
C ASP A 217 -3.67 -3.58 10.48
N ILE A 218 -3.12 -4.59 9.82
CA ILE A 218 -3.90 -5.68 9.29
C ILE A 218 -4.58 -6.42 10.44
N SER A 219 -5.84 -6.78 10.23
CA SER A 219 -6.60 -7.59 11.19
C SER A 219 -6.66 -9.03 10.69
N ASN A 220 -6.86 -9.99 11.58
CA ASN A 220 -6.99 -11.41 11.23
C ASN A 220 -8.34 -11.73 10.54
N ASN A 221 -8.64 -11.06 9.43
CA ASN A 221 -9.86 -11.23 8.63
C ASN A 221 -9.69 -10.75 7.18
N TRP A 222 -10.54 -11.28 6.31
CA TRP A 222 -10.61 -10.94 4.88
C TRP A 222 -10.89 -9.45 4.60
N VAL A 223 -11.71 -8.79 5.42
CA VAL A 223 -12.11 -7.38 5.20
C VAL A 223 -10.91 -6.43 5.25
N SER A 224 -9.92 -6.73 6.09
CA SER A 224 -8.68 -5.94 6.16
C SER A 224 -7.87 -5.97 4.86
N ILE A 225 -7.87 -7.09 4.12
CA ILE A 225 -7.19 -7.22 2.83
C ILE A 225 -7.80 -6.25 1.81
N TRP A 226 -9.13 -6.18 1.74
CA TRP A 226 -9.84 -5.21 0.89
C TRP A 226 -9.51 -3.77 1.29
N ARG A 227 -9.58 -3.45 2.59
CA ARG A 227 -9.27 -2.11 3.11
C ARG A 227 -7.86 -1.65 2.71
N ILE A 228 -6.85 -2.47 2.97
CA ILE A 228 -5.44 -2.14 2.72
C ILE A 228 -5.16 -2.06 1.22
N THR A 229 -5.76 -2.95 0.41
CA THR A 229 -5.62 -2.92 -1.05
C THR A 229 -6.12 -1.59 -1.65
N ASN A 230 -7.21 -1.02 -1.11
CA ASN A 230 -7.73 0.28 -1.56
C ASN A 230 -6.87 1.47 -1.11
N GLU A 231 -6.05 1.31 -0.08
CA GLU A 231 -5.08 2.31 0.37
C GLU A 231 -3.75 2.22 -0.36
N ALA A 232 -3.41 1.04 -0.90
CA ALA A 232 -2.21 0.81 -1.70
C ALA A 232 -2.25 1.46 -3.10
N VAL A 233 -3.46 1.72 -3.63
CA VAL A 233 -3.70 2.21 -5.00
C VAL A 233 -2.82 3.39 -5.42
N PRO A 234 -2.67 4.49 -4.66
CA PRO A 234 -1.90 5.64 -5.13
C PRO A 234 -0.38 5.46 -5.07
N TYR A 235 0.12 4.45 -4.35
CA TYR A 235 1.54 4.37 -4.03
C TYR A 235 2.43 3.96 -5.21
N TYR A 236 1.87 3.57 -6.36
CA TYR A 236 2.67 3.28 -7.56
C TYR A 236 3.48 4.50 -8.01
N LYS A 237 3.03 5.70 -7.65
CA LYS A 237 3.68 7.00 -7.88
C LYS A 237 4.99 7.16 -7.08
N HIS A 238 5.16 6.38 -6.01
CA HIS A 238 6.24 6.51 -5.03
C HIS A 238 7.06 5.23 -4.84
N THR A 239 6.53 4.09 -5.26
CA THR A 239 7.23 2.80 -5.25
C THR A 239 8.38 2.83 -6.25
N THR A 240 9.61 2.67 -5.76
CA THR A 240 10.83 2.63 -6.58
C THR A 240 11.89 1.80 -5.88
N ILE A 241 13.04 1.60 -6.53
CA ILE A 241 14.18 0.86 -5.97
C ILE A 241 14.55 1.46 -4.61
N GLY A 242 14.47 0.64 -3.56
CA GLY A 242 14.76 1.01 -2.18
C GLY A 242 13.65 1.80 -1.48
N ALA A 243 12.44 1.88 -2.02
CA ALA A 243 11.33 2.62 -1.42
C ALA A 243 10.01 1.88 -1.69
N TYR A 244 9.50 1.18 -0.68
CA TYR A 244 8.34 0.30 -0.84
C TYR A 244 7.18 0.64 0.12
N PRO A 245 5.93 0.77 -0.37
CA PRO A 245 4.77 0.88 0.50
C PRO A 245 4.59 -0.43 1.26
N ASP A 246 4.46 -0.34 2.59
CA ASP A 246 4.28 -1.49 3.47
C ASP A 246 2.79 -1.66 3.80
N MET A 247 2.21 -2.71 3.21
CA MET A 247 0.83 -3.14 3.39
C MET A 247 0.64 -3.93 4.70
N ASP A 248 1.62 -3.92 5.60
CA ASP A 248 1.68 -4.64 6.87
C ASP A 248 1.96 -6.14 6.74
N MET A 249 2.20 -6.79 7.89
CA MET A 249 2.66 -8.18 7.98
C MET A 249 1.66 -9.20 7.41
N LEU A 250 2.18 -10.33 6.95
CA LEU A 250 1.38 -11.41 6.41
C LEU A 250 0.61 -12.15 7.51
N ILE A 251 -0.69 -12.37 7.29
CA ILE A 251 -1.54 -13.26 8.09
C ILE A 251 -1.67 -14.68 7.51
N VAL A 252 -0.90 -14.99 6.45
CA VAL A 252 -0.77 -16.35 5.89
C VAL A 252 -0.22 -17.29 6.96
N GLY A 253 -0.88 -18.42 7.18
CA GLY A 253 -0.47 -19.42 8.15
C GLY A 253 -0.90 -19.15 9.59
N LEU A 254 -1.71 -18.11 9.84
CA LEU A 254 -2.34 -17.85 11.14
C LEU A 254 -3.65 -18.60 11.34
N ASN A 255 -4.12 -19.35 10.33
CA ASN A 255 -5.36 -20.12 10.36
C ASN A 255 -6.62 -19.24 10.54
N VAL A 256 -6.64 -18.09 9.86
CA VAL A 256 -7.72 -17.08 9.90
C VAL A 256 -8.32 -16.78 8.52
N LEU A 257 -7.72 -17.36 7.48
CA LEU A 257 -8.14 -17.26 6.07
C LEU A 257 -8.24 -18.67 5.49
N SER A 258 -9.09 -18.84 4.48
CA SER A 258 -9.05 -20.02 3.61
C SER A 258 -7.78 -20.03 2.73
N GLU A 259 -7.42 -21.18 2.17
CA GLU A 259 -6.25 -21.29 1.29
C GLU A 259 -6.31 -20.33 0.10
N GLU A 260 -7.49 -20.14 -0.51
CA GLU A 260 -7.66 -19.24 -1.65
C GLU A 260 -7.50 -17.76 -1.22
N GLU A 261 -8.01 -17.39 -0.05
CA GLU A 261 -7.79 -16.07 0.54
C GLU A 261 -6.32 -15.85 0.93
N GLU A 262 -5.60 -16.86 1.40
CA GLU A 262 -4.15 -16.77 1.66
C GLU A 262 -3.36 -16.56 0.37
N ARG A 263 -3.73 -17.25 -0.73
CA ARG A 263 -3.13 -17.02 -2.06
C ARG A 263 -3.43 -15.60 -2.53
N PHE A 264 -4.67 -15.15 -2.39
CA PHE A 264 -5.06 -13.78 -2.72
C PHE A 264 -4.22 -12.77 -1.95
N HIS A 265 -4.16 -12.92 -0.63
CA HIS A 265 -3.40 -12.06 0.29
C HIS A 265 -1.94 -11.98 -0.12
N PHE A 266 -1.28 -13.13 -0.24
CA PHE A 266 0.14 -13.20 -0.61
C PHE A 266 0.42 -12.61 -1.98
N GLY A 267 -0.42 -12.93 -2.97
CA GLY A 267 -0.29 -12.43 -4.33
C GLY A 267 -0.53 -10.92 -4.43
N MET A 268 -1.52 -10.38 -3.70
CA MET A 268 -1.82 -8.95 -3.71
C MET A 268 -0.68 -8.14 -3.09
N TRP A 269 -0.07 -8.62 -2.00
CA TRP A 269 1.14 -8.00 -1.42
C TRP A 269 2.32 -8.08 -2.41
N ALA A 270 2.46 -9.20 -3.10
CA ALA A 270 3.55 -9.42 -4.06
C ALA A 270 3.48 -8.47 -5.26
N ILE A 271 2.33 -8.37 -5.95
CA ILE A 271 2.18 -7.48 -7.12
C ILE A 271 2.31 -5.99 -6.73
N ASN A 272 2.02 -5.66 -5.47
CA ASN A 272 2.13 -4.30 -4.94
C ASN A 272 3.51 -3.99 -4.31
N LYS A 273 4.49 -4.89 -4.42
CA LYS A 273 5.85 -4.70 -3.90
C LYS A 273 5.91 -4.41 -2.40
N SER A 274 4.92 -4.85 -1.63
CA SER A 274 4.97 -4.76 -0.17
C SER A 274 6.10 -5.65 0.36
N PRO A 275 6.76 -5.30 1.48
CA PRO A 275 7.52 -6.25 2.25
C PRO A 275 6.72 -7.54 2.51
N LEU A 276 7.36 -8.70 2.37
CA LEU A 276 6.77 -10.00 2.68
C LEU A 276 7.28 -10.45 4.05
N ILE A 277 6.66 -9.91 5.10
CA ILE A 277 7.03 -10.19 6.49
C ILE A 277 6.06 -11.21 7.07
N ILE A 278 6.54 -12.41 7.32
CA ILE A 278 5.73 -13.51 7.85
C ILE A 278 5.37 -13.24 9.31
N GLY A 279 4.08 -13.34 9.64
CA GLY A 279 3.57 -13.25 11.01
C GLY A 279 3.31 -14.59 11.70
N ALA A 280 3.27 -15.70 10.96
CA ALA A 280 2.96 -17.03 11.50
C ALA A 280 4.17 -17.71 12.17
N PRO A 281 3.97 -18.71 13.04
CA PRO A 281 5.07 -19.54 13.57
C PRO A 281 5.74 -20.36 12.45
N MET A 282 7.07 -20.31 12.34
CA MET A 282 7.86 -21.05 11.34
C MET A 282 8.10 -22.50 11.76
N ASP A 283 7.02 -23.27 11.82
CA ASP A 283 7.01 -24.67 12.24
C ASP A 283 5.92 -25.44 11.48
N ALA A 284 6.30 -26.54 10.83
CA ALA A 284 5.40 -27.40 10.07
C ALA A 284 4.33 -28.10 10.94
N THR A 285 4.48 -28.11 12.27
CA THR A 285 3.45 -28.62 13.18
C THR A 285 2.41 -27.57 13.57
N LYS A 286 2.70 -26.29 13.35
CA LYS A 286 1.83 -25.15 13.72
C LYS A 286 1.26 -24.41 12.52
N THR A 287 2.01 -24.34 11.42
CA THR A 287 1.59 -23.73 10.17
C THR A 287 1.35 -24.82 9.13
N SER A 288 0.18 -24.76 8.50
CA SER A 288 -0.26 -25.77 7.55
C SER A 288 0.69 -25.90 6.35
N SER A 289 0.75 -27.09 5.76
CA SER A 289 1.57 -27.32 4.56
C SER A 289 1.12 -26.48 3.36
N SER A 290 -0.17 -26.17 3.23
CA SER A 290 -0.67 -25.28 2.17
C SER A 290 -0.22 -23.85 2.39
N SER A 291 -0.31 -23.32 3.61
CA SER A 291 0.20 -21.98 3.94
C SER A 291 1.71 -21.88 3.73
N LEU A 292 2.48 -22.90 4.12
CA LEU A 292 3.93 -22.96 3.85
C LEU A 292 4.22 -23.01 2.35
N ALA A 293 3.42 -23.73 1.56
CA ALA A 293 3.57 -23.77 0.11
C ALA A 293 3.27 -22.42 -0.54
N ILE A 294 2.29 -21.66 -0.02
CA ILE A 294 1.99 -20.30 -0.46
C ILE A 294 3.19 -19.39 -0.18
N LEU A 295 3.69 -19.39 1.07
CA LEU A 295 4.88 -18.62 1.47
C LEU A 295 6.13 -19.03 0.68
N ALA A 296 6.20 -20.27 0.18
CA ALA A 296 7.33 -20.77 -0.61
C ALA A 296 7.15 -20.61 -2.13
N ASN A 297 6.07 -19.98 -2.61
CA ASN A 297 5.80 -19.87 -4.05
C ASN A 297 6.81 -18.95 -4.74
N LYS A 298 7.77 -19.56 -5.45
CA LYS A 298 8.86 -18.87 -6.13
C LYS A 298 8.41 -17.90 -7.21
N GLU A 299 7.31 -18.17 -7.91
CA GLU A 299 6.85 -17.32 -9.00
C GLU A 299 6.18 -16.05 -8.48
N VAL A 300 5.40 -16.17 -7.40
CA VAL A 300 4.82 -15.01 -6.71
C VAL A 300 5.91 -14.17 -6.04
N ILE A 301 6.88 -14.81 -5.39
CA ILE A 301 8.06 -14.13 -4.83
C ILE A 301 8.85 -13.41 -5.93
N ALA A 302 9.07 -14.04 -7.09
CA ALA A 302 9.78 -13.41 -8.20
C ALA A 302 9.07 -12.15 -8.72
N ILE A 303 7.73 -12.11 -8.67
CA ILE A 303 6.98 -10.88 -8.95
C ILE A 303 7.28 -9.83 -7.89
N ASN A 304 7.23 -10.15 -6.60
CA ASN A 304 7.55 -9.19 -5.54
C ASN A 304 8.99 -8.66 -5.65
N GLN A 305 9.94 -9.55 -5.92
CA GLN A 305 11.38 -9.31 -5.98
C GLN A 305 11.89 -8.89 -7.37
N ASP A 306 10.99 -8.58 -8.31
CA ASP A 306 11.37 -8.14 -9.65
C ASP A 306 12.19 -6.84 -9.59
N SER A 307 13.32 -6.81 -10.31
CA SER A 307 14.31 -5.74 -10.23
C SER A 307 13.82 -4.38 -10.72
N LEU A 308 12.70 -4.33 -11.45
CA LEU A 308 12.10 -3.06 -11.88
C LEU A 308 11.45 -2.31 -10.71
N SER A 309 11.14 -2.99 -9.60
CA SER A 309 10.55 -2.40 -8.38
C SER A 309 9.28 -1.58 -8.65
N LYS A 310 8.52 -1.89 -9.71
CA LYS A 310 7.27 -1.18 -10.06
C LYS A 310 6.05 -1.89 -9.52
N GLN A 311 5.23 -1.17 -8.76
CA GLN A 311 3.93 -1.63 -8.28
C GLN A 311 2.97 -1.89 -9.45
N ALA A 312 2.11 -2.90 -9.32
CA ALA A 312 0.92 -3.00 -10.15
C ALA A 312 -0.06 -1.85 -9.85
N GLN A 313 -0.80 -1.43 -10.86
CA GLN A 313 -1.85 -0.41 -10.76
C GLN A 313 -3.22 -1.07 -10.87
N LEU A 314 -4.22 -0.51 -10.17
CA LEU A 314 -5.63 -0.84 -10.41
C LEU A 314 -6.03 -0.25 -11.77
N VAL A 315 -6.12 -1.11 -12.78
CA VAL A 315 -6.42 -0.72 -14.16
C VAL A 315 -7.93 -0.58 -14.38
N ARG A 316 -8.70 -1.52 -13.83
CA ARG A 316 -10.15 -1.53 -13.96
C ARG A 316 -10.79 -2.10 -12.72
N ARG A 317 -11.94 -1.54 -12.36
CA ARG A 317 -12.78 -2.00 -11.27
C ARG A 317 -14.16 -2.31 -11.81
N HIS A 318 -14.80 -3.33 -11.26
CA HIS A 318 -16.19 -3.67 -11.49
C HIS A 318 -16.89 -3.76 -10.13
N THR A 319 -17.33 -2.63 -9.58
CA THR A 319 -17.76 -2.51 -8.17
C THR A 319 -19.00 -3.32 -7.81
N GLU A 320 -19.99 -3.42 -8.69
CA GLU A 320 -21.21 -4.21 -8.42
C GLU A 320 -20.99 -5.69 -8.74
N GLU A 321 -20.08 -5.96 -9.67
CA GLU A 321 -19.70 -7.32 -10.05
C GLU A 321 -18.60 -7.91 -9.13
N GLU A 322 -17.98 -7.06 -8.30
CA GLU A 322 -16.97 -7.35 -7.27
C GLU A 322 -15.72 -8.06 -7.80
N TRP A 323 -15.16 -7.54 -8.89
CA TRP A 323 -13.85 -7.97 -9.38
C TRP A 323 -13.05 -6.81 -9.95
N ASP A 324 -11.73 -6.91 -9.89
CA ASP A 324 -10.81 -5.89 -10.38
C ASP A 324 -9.75 -6.50 -11.32
N ILE A 325 -9.11 -5.62 -12.10
CA ILE A 325 -7.96 -5.90 -12.95
C ILE A 325 -6.80 -5.05 -12.46
N TRP A 326 -5.71 -5.71 -12.12
CA TRP A 326 -4.43 -5.07 -11.77
C TRP A 326 -3.39 -5.41 -12.81
N ALA A 327 -2.53 -4.46 -13.17
CA ALA A 327 -1.40 -4.72 -14.06
C ALA A 327 -0.19 -3.87 -13.72
N GLY A 328 1.00 -4.44 -13.90
CA GLY A 328 2.27 -3.77 -13.62
C GLY A 328 3.39 -4.27 -14.52
N GLU A 329 4.31 -3.37 -14.88
CA GLU A 329 5.50 -3.75 -15.62
C GLU A 329 6.47 -4.55 -14.73
N LEU A 330 7.14 -5.52 -15.35
CA LEU A 330 8.21 -6.32 -14.76
C LEU A 330 9.47 -6.17 -15.61
N SER A 331 10.62 -6.62 -15.09
CA SER A 331 11.87 -6.68 -15.85
C SER A 331 11.70 -7.49 -17.14
N ASP A 332 12.63 -7.30 -18.09
CA ASP A 332 12.68 -8.05 -19.35
C ASP A 332 11.42 -7.87 -20.22
N SER A 333 10.84 -6.67 -20.16
CA SER A 333 9.63 -6.29 -20.92
C SER A 333 8.44 -7.23 -20.67
N ARG A 334 8.37 -7.79 -19.46
CA ARG A 334 7.24 -8.59 -18.99
C ARG A 334 6.20 -7.70 -18.30
N MET A 335 5.02 -8.25 -18.06
CA MET A 335 3.94 -7.60 -17.33
C MET A 335 3.27 -8.61 -16.41
N VAL A 336 2.98 -8.23 -15.16
CA VAL A 336 2.05 -8.98 -14.31
C VAL A 336 0.64 -8.48 -14.57
N VAL A 337 -0.33 -9.39 -14.69
CA VAL A 337 -1.76 -9.09 -14.73
C VAL A 337 -2.45 -9.95 -13.68
N ALA A 338 -3.21 -9.33 -12.78
CA ALA A 338 -3.98 -10.04 -11.76
C ALA A 338 -5.47 -9.73 -11.89
N LEU A 339 -6.29 -10.78 -11.91
CA LEU A 339 -7.75 -10.71 -11.89
C LEU A 339 -8.23 -11.13 -10.51
N SER A 340 -8.79 -10.19 -9.75
CA SER A 340 -9.20 -10.42 -8.37
C SER A 340 -10.71 -10.62 -8.29
N ASN A 341 -11.17 -11.77 -7.80
CA ASN A 341 -12.57 -11.98 -7.46
C ASN A 341 -12.79 -11.70 -5.96
N TRP A 342 -13.49 -10.62 -5.64
CA TRP A 342 -13.79 -10.25 -4.25
C TRP A 342 -15.05 -10.96 -3.70
N LYS A 343 -15.78 -11.70 -4.55
CA LYS A 343 -16.96 -12.47 -4.13
C LYS A 343 -16.60 -13.76 -3.43
N ASN A 344 -17.49 -14.19 -2.54
CA ASN A 344 -17.51 -15.55 -2.01
C ASN A 344 -17.81 -16.61 -3.09
N SER A 345 -18.41 -16.23 -4.23
CA SER A 345 -18.86 -17.15 -5.27
C SER A 345 -17.98 -17.08 -6.53
N THR A 346 -17.99 -18.16 -7.30
CA THR A 346 -17.34 -18.23 -8.61
C THR A 346 -17.93 -17.19 -9.57
N THR A 347 -17.08 -16.51 -10.33
CA THR A 347 -17.47 -15.53 -11.33
C THR A 347 -16.73 -15.72 -12.65
N SER A 348 -17.38 -15.43 -13.78
CA SER A 348 -16.74 -15.43 -15.09
C SER A 348 -16.36 -14.01 -15.48
N VAL A 349 -15.11 -13.81 -15.84
CA VAL A 349 -14.56 -12.50 -16.21
C VAL A 349 -14.06 -12.50 -17.66
N ALA A 350 -14.04 -11.32 -18.26
CA ALA A 350 -13.55 -11.10 -19.61
C ALA A 350 -12.73 -9.82 -19.65
N VAL A 351 -11.54 -9.90 -20.24
CA VAL A 351 -10.60 -8.78 -20.36
C VAL A 351 -10.25 -8.62 -21.83
N ASP A 352 -10.68 -7.51 -22.41
CA ASP A 352 -10.21 -7.11 -23.73
C ASP A 352 -8.79 -6.54 -23.61
N LEU A 353 -7.80 -7.25 -24.16
CA LEU A 353 -6.40 -6.95 -23.94
C LEU A 353 -5.97 -5.61 -24.55
N ALA A 354 -6.56 -5.23 -25.69
CA ALA A 354 -6.21 -4.00 -26.38
C ALA A 354 -6.71 -2.77 -25.60
N SER A 355 -7.99 -2.73 -25.26
CA SER A 355 -8.59 -1.58 -24.56
C SER A 355 -8.20 -1.48 -23.09
N VAL A 356 -7.92 -2.61 -22.41
CA VAL A 356 -7.59 -2.61 -20.98
C VAL A 356 -6.09 -2.50 -20.72
N LEU A 357 -5.26 -3.20 -21.51
CA LEU A 357 -3.82 -3.32 -21.26
C LEU A 357 -2.95 -2.66 -22.34
N GLY A 358 -3.54 -2.21 -23.46
CA GLY A 358 -2.80 -1.66 -24.59
C GLY A 358 -2.00 -2.72 -25.36
N ILE A 359 -2.41 -3.99 -25.30
CA ILE A 359 -1.68 -5.11 -25.94
C ILE A 359 -2.59 -5.86 -26.93
N SER A 360 -2.03 -6.26 -28.07
CA SER A 360 -2.74 -7.07 -29.07
C SER A 360 -2.63 -8.56 -28.78
N SER A 361 -1.46 -9.00 -28.30
CA SER A 361 -1.22 -10.38 -27.85
C SER A 361 0.00 -10.49 -26.94
N ALA A 362 0.10 -11.59 -26.18
CA ALA A 362 1.27 -11.93 -25.37
C ALA A 362 1.33 -13.44 -25.12
N ARG A 363 2.52 -13.98 -24.83
CA ARG A 363 2.65 -15.29 -24.16
C ARG A 363 2.25 -15.13 -22.70
N ALA A 364 1.44 -16.05 -22.18
CA ALA A 364 0.95 -15.98 -20.81
C ALA A 364 1.33 -17.23 -20.01
N ARG A 365 1.74 -16.99 -18.77
CA ARG A 365 1.99 -18.02 -17.75
C ARG A 365 1.08 -17.78 -16.56
N ASP A 366 0.31 -18.80 -16.18
CA ASP A 366 -0.43 -18.84 -14.92
C ASP A 366 0.53 -19.18 -13.79
N VAL A 367 0.65 -18.22 -12.86
CA VAL A 367 1.62 -18.23 -11.75
C VAL A 367 1.26 -19.24 -10.67
N TRP A 368 -0.03 -19.37 -10.34
CA TRP A 368 -0.47 -20.32 -9.31
C TRP A 368 -0.49 -21.74 -9.83
N ALA A 369 -0.86 -21.93 -11.11
CA ALA A 369 -0.80 -23.23 -11.76
C ALA A 369 0.63 -23.62 -12.21
N ALA A 370 1.60 -22.70 -12.11
CA ALA A 370 2.97 -22.85 -12.61
C ALA A 370 3.00 -23.36 -14.06
N LYS A 371 2.13 -22.82 -14.92
CA LYS A 371 1.84 -23.37 -16.24
C LYS A 371 1.77 -22.30 -17.32
N ASP A 372 2.47 -22.53 -18.42
CA ASP A 372 2.29 -21.72 -19.63
C ASP A 372 0.94 -22.06 -20.27
N ILE A 373 0.12 -21.03 -20.48
CA ILE A 373 -1.22 -21.17 -21.06
C ILE A 373 -1.28 -20.78 -22.55
N GLY A 374 -0.11 -20.59 -23.16
CA GLY A 374 0.03 -20.26 -24.58
C GLY A 374 -0.05 -18.76 -24.86
N THR A 375 -0.42 -18.41 -26.08
CA THR A 375 -0.59 -17.01 -26.50
C THR A 375 -2.03 -16.57 -26.22
N VAL A 376 -2.18 -15.44 -25.53
CA VAL A 376 -3.45 -14.74 -25.35
C VAL A 376 -3.53 -13.58 -26.33
N ALA A 377 -4.70 -13.37 -26.93
CA ALA A 377 -4.97 -12.30 -27.89
C ALA A 377 -6.46 -11.93 -27.87
N GLY A 378 -6.80 -10.70 -28.23
CA GLY A 378 -8.19 -10.20 -28.21
C GLY A 378 -8.77 -10.20 -26.80
N THR A 379 -9.86 -10.94 -26.56
CA THR A 379 -10.47 -11.06 -25.23
C THR A 379 -9.99 -12.29 -24.48
N TYR A 380 -9.28 -12.09 -23.36
CA TYR A 380 -8.99 -13.14 -22.40
C TYR A 380 -10.21 -13.43 -21.52
N ARG A 381 -10.52 -14.70 -21.29
CA ARG A 381 -11.65 -15.13 -20.45
C ARG A 381 -11.17 -16.12 -19.39
N ALA A 382 -11.66 -15.94 -18.17
CA ALA A 382 -11.38 -16.84 -17.06
C ALA A 382 -12.62 -17.03 -16.19
N THR A 383 -12.71 -18.18 -15.53
CA THR A 383 -13.67 -18.43 -14.46
C THR A 383 -12.89 -18.45 -13.15
N LEU A 384 -13.18 -17.49 -12.29
CA LEU A 384 -12.48 -17.29 -11.03
C LEU A 384 -13.29 -17.88 -9.89
N GLN A 385 -12.67 -18.70 -9.03
CA GLN A 385 -13.29 -19.16 -7.79
C GLN A 385 -13.53 -17.99 -6.83
N GLY A 386 -14.38 -18.19 -5.83
CA GLY A 386 -14.58 -17.19 -4.77
C GLY A 386 -13.24 -16.85 -4.11
N HIS A 387 -12.98 -15.56 -3.93
CA HIS A 387 -11.72 -15.05 -3.37
C HIS A 387 -10.44 -15.39 -4.14
N GLN A 388 -10.55 -15.81 -5.41
CA GLN A 388 -9.37 -16.09 -6.23
C GLN A 388 -8.69 -14.81 -6.73
N LEU A 389 -7.36 -14.77 -6.58
CA LEU A 389 -6.49 -13.84 -7.31
C LEU A 389 -5.77 -14.62 -8.42
N HIS A 390 -6.29 -14.54 -9.63
CA HIS A 390 -5.66 -15.18 -10.79
C HIS A 390 -4.53 -14.32 -11.32
N ILE A 391 -3.30 -14.80 -11.26
CA ILE A 391 -2.10 -14.04 -11.65
C ILE A 391 -1.50 -14.64 -12.92
N LEU A 392 -1.35 -13.78 -13.92
CA LEU A 392 -0.63 -14.06 -15.16
C LEU A 392 0.66 -13.24 -15.21
N VAL A 393 1.74 -13.87 -15.66
CA VAL A 393 2.90 -13.16 -16.20
C VAL A 393 2.84 -13.22 -17.72
N LEU A 394 2.86 -12.04 -18.33
CA LEU A 394 2.88 -11.86 -19.77
C LEU A 394 4.30 -11.58 -20.24
N SER A 395 4.71 -12.22 -21.33
CA SER A 395 5.97 -12.01 -22.04
C SER A 395 5.73 -11.93 -23.55
N GLU A 396 6.76 -11.55 -24.31
CA GLU A 396 6.65 -11.38 -25.78
C GLU A 396 5.47 -10.48 -26.17
N ILE A 397 5.30 -9.38 -25.44
CA ILE A 397 4.13 -8.52 -25.53
C ILE A 397 4.13 -7.75 -26.86
N ALA A 398 3.13 -8.03 -27.70
CA ALA A 398 2.82 -7.22 -28.86
C ALA A 398 1.89 -6.08 -28.43
N LYS A 399 2.35 -4.83 -28.58
CA LYS A 399 1.52 -3.65 -28.28
C LYS A 399 0.34 -3.57 -29.25
N SER A 400 -0.78 -3.03 -28.77
CA SER A 400 -1.89 -2.66 -29.66
C SER A 400 -1.53 -1.38 -30.42
N THR A 401 -1.98 -1.28 -31.67
CA THR A 401 -1.96 -0.02 -32.43
C THR A 401 -3.19 0.83 -32.17
N GLU A 402 -4.18 0.29 -31.46
CA GLU A 402 -5.38 1.02 -31.05
C GLU A 402 -4.98 2.05 -29.99
N THR A 403 -5.27 3.31 -30.29
CA THR A 403 -5.12 4.40 -29.31
C THR A 403 -6.51 4.72 -28.78
N PRO A 404 -6.72 4.69 -27.46
CA PRO A 404 -7.99 5.10 -26.88
C PRO A 404 -8.31 6.53 -27.31
N LYS A 405 -9.44 6.72 -27.99
CA LYS A 405 -9.95 8.04 -28.34
C LYS A 405 -10.95 8.45 -27.26
N PHE A 406 -11.08 9.75 -27.04
CA PHE A 406 -12.07 10.30 -26.12
C PHE A 406 -12.69 11.56 -26.70
N SER A 407 -13.99 11.75 -26.45
CA SER A 407 -14.77 12.84 -27.04
C SER A 407 -14.42 14.23 -26.47
N GLY A 408 -13.77 14.27 -25.30
CA GLY A 408 -13.40 15.50 -24.59
C GLY A 408 -13.29 15.30 -23.09
N TYR A 409 -12.76 16.33 -22.41
CA TYR A 409 -12.65 16.40 -20.95
C TYR A 409 -13.73 17.33 -20.37
N TYR A 410 -14.44 16.86 -19.35
CA TYR A 410 -15.51 17.57 -18.67
C TYR A 410 -15.08 17.94 -17.25
N THR A 411 -14.70 19.19 -17.05
CA THR A 411 -14.30 19.73 -15.75
C THR A 411 -15.49 19.84 -14.81
N ALA A 412 -15.36 19.33 -13.58
CA ALA A 412 -16.47 19.28 -12.63
C ALA A 412 -17.00 20.66 -12.21
N THR A 413 -16.13 21.67 -12.15
CA THR A 413 -16.52 23.03 -11.80
C THR A 413 -17.25 23.78 -12.92
N ASP A 414 -17.31 23.23 -14.14
CA ASP A 414 -18.14 23.77 -15.22
C ASP A 414 -19.58 23.22 -15.20
N ALA A 415 -19.83 22.16 -14.42
CA ALA A 415 -21.13 21.51 -14.31
C ALA A 415 -22.14 22.33 -13.49
N ALA A 416 -23.44 22.01 -13.68
CA ALA A 416 -24.48 22.47 -12.79
C ALA A 416 -24.45 21.67 -11.47
N LEU A 417 -24.62 22.34 -10.34
CA LEU A 417 -24.58 21.74 -9.01
C LEU A 417 -25.95 21.78 -8.34
N SER A 418 -26.25 20.77 -7.52
CA SER A 418 -27.43 20.76 -6.64
C SER A 418 -27.04 20.37 -5.21
N GLY A 419 -27.95 20.60 -4.26
CA GLY A 419 -27.77 20.24 -2.85
C GLY A 419 -26.57 20.95 -2.23
N THR A 420 -25.71 20.20 -1.54
CA THR A 420 -24.52 20.73 -0.85
C THR A 420 -23.24 20.73 -1.69
N ALA A 421 -23.29 20.25 -2.93
CA ALA A 421 -22.10 20.18 -3.79
C ALA A 421 -21.51 21.58 -4.01
N ALA A 422 -20.20 21.71 -3.84
CA ALA A 422 -19.52 23.02 -3.85
C ALA A 422 -18.22 22.97 -4.67
N LYS A 423 -17.99 24.02 -5.45
CA LYS A 423 -16.74 24.22 -6.19
C LYS A 423 -15.60 24.56 -5.24
N VAL A 424 -14.43 24.04 -5.52
CA VAL A 424 -13.18 24.32 -4.80
C VAL A 424 -12.10 24.58 -5.85
N ASP A 425 -11.51 25.77 -5.80
CA ASP A 425 -10.33 26.10 -6.61
C ASP A 425 -9.09 25.48 -5.96
N CYS A 426 -8.21 24.95 -6.78
CA CYS A 426 -6.95 24.35 -6.34
C CYS A 426 -5.76 25.13 -6.90
N SER A 427 -4.58 24.93 -6.32
CA SER A 427 -3.35 25.51 -6.87
C SER A 427 -2.98 24.87 -8.21
N SER A 428 -2.00 25.47 -8.92
CA SER A 428 -1.53 24.99 -10.22
C SER A 428 -0.93 23.57 -10.20
N GLU A 429 -0.62 23.02 -9.02
CA GLU A 429 -0.06 21.67 -8.86
C GLU A 429 -1.06 20.66 -8.30
N GLN A 430 -2.30 21.08 -8.05
CA GLN A 430 -3.33 20.32 -7.36
C GLN A 430 -4.55 20.11 -8.24
N CYS A 431 -5.36 19.09 -7.92
CA CYS A 431 -6.61 18.76 -8.62
C CYS A 431 -6.43 18.68 -10.14
N LEU A 432 -5.31 18.11 -10.58
CA LEU A 432 -4.99 17.94 -11.99
C LEU A 432 -5.99 16.98 -12.65
N PRO A 433 -6.32 17.16 -13.94
CA PRO A 433 -5.84 18.22 -14.83
C PRO A 433 -6.64 19.54 -14.73
N ALA A 434 -7.72 19.59 -13.95
CA ALA A 434 -8.67 20.70 -13.98
C ALA A 434 -8.28 21.90 -13.08
N HIS A 435 -7.29 21.73 -12.19
CA HIS A 435 -6.91 22.72 -11.17
C HIS A 435 -8.07 23.19 -10.27
N SER A 436 -9.12 22.38 -10.22
CA SER A 436 -10.34 22.64 -9.48
C SER A 436 -11.09 21.33 -9.28
N LYS A 437 -11.98 21.30 -8.31
CA LYS A 437 -12.80 20.13 -7.99
C LYS A 437 -14.16 20.54 -7.46
N VAL A 438 -15.07 19.58 -7.38
CA VAL A 438 -16.33 19.71 -6.66
C VAL A 438 -16.32 18.73 -5.48
N GLY A 439 -16.45 19.28 -4.28
CA GLY A 439 -16.57 18.50 -3.04
C GLY A 439 -17.97 18.60 -2.43
N ASN A 440 -18.12 18.10 -1.20
CA ASN A 440 -19.39 18.08 -0.46
C ASN A 440 -20.54 17.40 -1.23
N ILE A 441 -20.20 16.40 -2.04
CA ILE A 441 -21.16 15.55 -2.77
C ILE A 441 -21.70 14.51 -1.78
N GLY A 442 -22.68 14.89 -0.96
CA GLY A 442 -23.34 14.04 0.03
C GLY A 442 -24.85 13.92 -0.16
N GLN A 443 -25.48 12.98 0.55
CA GLN A 443 -26.94 12.85 0.60
C GLN A 443 -27.57 13.68 1.74
N GLY A 444 -28.75 14.26 1.51
CA GLY A 444 -29.49 15.13 2.44
C GLY A 444 -30.87 15.53 1.88
N ALA A 445 -31.61 16.44 2.54
CA ALA A 445 -32.98 16.85 2.12
C ALA A 445 -33.07 17.39 0.67
N ALA A 446 -31.95 17.82 0.09
CA ALA A 446 -31.73 17.88 -1.35
C ALA A 446 -30.44 17.12 -1.69
N ALA A 447 -30.52 16.01 -2.42
CA ALA A 447 -29.36 15.20 -2.77
C ALA A 447 -28.34 16.02 -3.58
N ALA A 448 -27.09 16.06 -3.12
CA ALA A 448 -26.04 16.76 -3.83
C ALA A 448 -25.69 16.03 -5.13
N ALA A 449 -25.52 16.78 -6.22
CA ALA A 449 -25.19 16.22 -7.51
C ALA A 449 -24.29 17.15 -8.31
N VAL A 450 -23.48 16.54 -9.17
CA VAL A 450 -22.74 17.22 -10.25
C VAL A 450 -23.36 16.80 -11.56
N ILE A 451 -23.96 17.76 -12.27
CA ILE A 451 -24.83 17.53 -13.42
C ILE A 451 -24.18 18.14 -14.66
N PHE A 452 -23.66 17.29 -15.53
CA PHE A 452 -23.09 17.67 -16.81
C PHE A 452 -24.16 17.55 -17.88
N THR A 453 -24.34 18.60 -18.68
CA THR A 453 -25.12 18.57 -19.92
C THR A 453 -24.20 18.73 -21.11
N ASN A 454 -24.70 18.41 -22.29
CA ASN A 454 -23.96 18.51 -23.55
C ASN A 454 -22.74 17.56 -23.61
N VAL A 455 -22.86 16.38 -23.00
CA VAL A 455 -21.80 15.36 -23.01
C VAL A 455 -21.83 14.58 -24.33
N SER A 456 -20.68 14.49 -24.98
CA SER A 456 -20.49 13.87 -26.28
C SER A 456 -20.11 12.40 -26.17
N ALA A 457 -20.80 11.57 -26.95
CA ALA A 457 -20.46 10.17 -27.15
C ALA A 457 -20.50 9.82 -28.64
N ALA A 458 -19.49 9.09 -29.12
CA ALA A 458 -19.42 8.66 -30.51
C ALA A 458 -20.51 7.63 -30.87
N THR A 459 -20.89 6.78 -29.92
CA THR A 459 -21.86 5.69 -30.10
C THR A 459 -22.93 5.72 -29.02
N SER A 460 -24.08 5.10 -29.32
CA SER A 460 -25.14 4.88 -28.33
C SER A 460 -24.86 3.62 -27.51
N GLY A 461 -25.26 3.62 -26.24
CA GLY A 461 -25.14 2.48 -25.33
C GLY A 461 -24.09 2.71 -24.24
N LYS A 462 -23.22 1.71 -24.06
CA LYS A 462 -22.16 1.72 -23.05
C LYS A 462 -20.97 2.56 -23.48
N ALA A 463 -20.44 3.34 -22.55
CA ALA A 463 -19.18 4.04 -22.70
C ALA A 463 -18.31 3.83 -21.45
N LEU A 464 -17.00 3.85 -21.66
CA LEU A 464 -16.02 3.89 -20.59
C LEU A 464 -15.73 5.35 -20.24
N LEU A 465 -15.80 5.69 -18.97
CA LEU A 465 -15.40 6.99 -18.46
C LEU A 465 -14.10 6.87 -17.69
N GLY A 466 -13.15 7.77 -17.95
CA GLY A 466 -12.02 7.97 -17.05
C GLY A 466 -12.37 9.09 -16.09
N VAL A 467 -12.71 8.73 -14.86
CA VAL A 467 -13.16 9.68 -13.83
C VAL A 467 -11.98 10.07 -12.98
N ASP A 468 -11.66 11.35 -13.01
CA ASP A 468 -10.65 11.96 -12.15
C ASP A 468 -11.30 12.43 -10.85
N PHE A 469 -10.84 11.87 -9.74
CA PHE A 469 -11.47 11.99 -8.43
C PHE A 469 -10.43 12.22 -7.34
N ILE A 470 -10.88 12.69 -6.18
CA ILE A 470 -10.06 12.79 -4.97
C ILE A 470 -10.77 12.11 -3.81
N ASN A 471 -10.07 11.19 -3.16
CA ASN A 471 -10.50 10.52 -1.95
C ASN A 471 -9.30 10.34 -1.03
N TYR A 472 -9.35 10.99 0.13
CA TYR A 472 -8.35 10.86 1.18
C TYR A 472 -9.01 10.46 2.52
N ASP A 473 -10.08 9.68 2.43
CA ASP A 473 -10.82 9.18 3.58
C ASP A 473 -10.20 7.86 4.07
N VAL A 474 -9.04 7.99 4.73
CA VAL A 474 -8.34 6.86 5.33
C VAL A 474 -9.11 6.40 6.57
N ALA A 475 -9.52 5.14 6.57
CA ALA A 475 -10.37 4.53 7.57
C ALA A 475 -9.61 4.18 8.87
N LEU A 476 -8.90 5.12 9.47
CA LEU A 476 -8.11 4.89 10.69
C LEU A 476 -8.99 4.45 11.87
N GLU A 477 -10.12 5.13 12.10
CA GLU A 477 -11.06 4.86 13.19
C GLU A 477 -11.87 3.56 12.97
N SER A 478 -12.25 3.30 11.72
CA SER A 478 -13.11 2.16 11.35
C SER A 478 -12.33 0.95 10.83
N ALA A 479 -10.99 0.99 10.90
CA ALA A 479 -10.10 -0.07 10.41
C ALA A 479 -10.39 -1.44 11.05
N TRP A 480 -10.87 -1.44 12.29
CA TRP A 480 -11.15 -2.63 13.11
C TRP A 480 -12.56 -3.19 12.93
N SER A 481 -13.41 -2.54 12.13
CA SER A 481 -14.79 -2.94 11.91
C SER A 481 -15.07 -3.18 10.43
N GLY A 482 -15.42 -2.12 9.69
CA GLY A 482 -15.87 -2.21 8.30
C GLY A 482 -15.34 -1.10 7.40
N GLY A 483 -14.34 -0.33 7.84
CA GLY A 483 -13.68 0.66 7.03
C GLY A 483 -13.13 0.04 5.74
N THR A 484 -13.37 0.67 4.59
CA THR A 484 -13.00 0.11 3.28
C THR A 484 -11.92 0.89 2.55
N ASN A 485 -11.54 2.07 3.04
CA ASN A 485 -10.73 3.05 2.31
C ASN A 485 -11.31 3.38 0.92
N THR A 486 -12.64 3.29 0.79
CA THR A 486 -13.36 3.70 -0.42
C THR A 486 -14.47 4.69 -0.09
N ARG A 487 -14.72 5.61 -1.02
CA ARG A 487 -15.98 6.35 -1.11
C ARG A 487 -16.78 5.88 -2.30
N ASN A 488 -18.09 5.82 -2.16
CA ASN A 488 -18.97 5.29 -3.19
C ASN A 488 -19.73 6.43 -3.89
N MET A 489 -19.77 6.35 -5.22
CA MET A 489 -20.49 7.30 -6.06
C MET A 489 -21.29 6.56 -7.12
N THR A 490 -22.47 7.08 -7.42
CA THR A 490 -23.30 6.64 -8.53
C THR A 490 -23.11 7.54 -9.74
N VAL A 491 -23.14 6.94 -10.92
CA VAL A 491 -23.15 7.65 -12.19
C VAL A 491 -24.42 7.26 -12.94
N THR A 492 -25.13 8.25 -13.46
CA THR A 492 -26.34 8.08 -14.26
C THR A 492 -26.21 8.83 -15.57
N VAL A 493 -26.62 8.21 -16.68
CA VAL A 493 -26.67 8.84 -18.01
C VAL A 493 -28.13 8.95 -18.46
N ASN A 494 -28.54 10.13 -18.93
CA ASN A 494 -29.85 10.40 -19.51
C ASN A 494 -31.06 9.95 -18.65
N GLY A 495 -30.94 10.04 -17.33
CA GLY A 495 -31.98 9.59 -16.39
C GLY A 495 -32.14 8.06 -16.28
N GLY A 496 -31.18 7.29 -16.81
CA GLY A 496 -31.15 5.83 -16.69
C GLY A 496 -30.89 5.32 -15.27
N LYS A 497 -30.71 4.01 -15.13
CA LYS A 497 -30.43 3.38 -13.84
C LYS A 497 -29.05 3.86 -13.31
N PRO A 498 -28.97 4.40 -12.08
CA PRO A 498 -27.69 4.71 -11.46
C PRO A 498 -26.83 3.45 -11.29
N LYS A 499 -25.55 3.53 -11.64
CA LYS A 499 -24.55 2.46 -11.40
C LYS A 499 -23.55 2.91 -10.35
N ARG A 500 -23.28 2.07 -9.34
CA ARG A 500 -22.36 2.34 -8.23
C ARG A 500 -20.91 2.05 -8.59
N TRP A 501 -20.02 2.89 -8.08
CA TRP A 501 -18.57 2.75 -8.16
C TRP A 501 -17.91 3.04 -6.81
N ALA A 502 -16.99 2.17 -6.40
CA ALA A 502 -16.20 2.29 -5.18
C ALA A 502 -14.82 2.86 -5.52
N PHE A 503 -14.62 4.13 -5.20
CA PHE A 503 -13.40 4.88 -5.47
C PHE A 503 -12.40 4.67 -4.32
N PRO A 504 -11.20 4.12 -4.59
CA PRO A 504 -10.16 3.88 -3.57
C PRO A 504 -9.54 5.19 -3.07
N ILE A 505 -8.47 5.13 -2.27
CA ILE A 505 -7.66 6.33 -1.99
C ILE A 505 -6.99 6.81 -3.28
N SER A 506 -7.00 8.13 -3.51
CA SER A 506 -6.52 8.75 -4.76
C SER A 506 -5.05 9.20 -4.72
N GLY A 507 -4.58 9.57 -3.52
CA GLY A 507 -3.27 10.17 -3.30
C GLY A 507 -2.98 10.46 -1.83
N GLY A 508 -2.01 11.33 -1.58
CA GLY A 508 -1.50 11.64 -0.25
C GLY A 508 -2.26 12.72 0.54
N ASP A 509 -3.26 13.37 -0.06
CA ASP A 509 -4.11 14.38 0.59
C ASP A 509 -5.42 14.61 -0.18
N TRP A 510 -6.25 15.53 0.32
CA TRP A 510 -7.51 15.96 -0.31
C TRP A 510 -7.32 16.83 -1.58
N TYR A 511 -6.15 16.88 -2.19
CA TYR A 511 -5.87 17.65 -3.41
C TYR A 511 -5.16 16.84 -4.50
N GLU A 512 -4.77 15.60 -4.21
CA GLU A 512 -4.11 14.73 -5.17
C GLU A 512 -5.10 13.85 -5.94
N THR A 513 -5.20 14.11 -7.24
CA THR A 513 -6.07 13.37 -8.15
C THR A 513 -5.62 11.93 -8.36
N GLY A 514 -6.59 11.03 -8.30
CA GLY A 514 -6.52 9.67 -8.80
C GLY A 514 -7.53 9.50 -9.93
N ARG A 515 -7.38 8.42 -10.71
CA ARG A 515 -8.25 8.14 -11.85
C ARG A 515 -8.82 6.73 -11.75
N LEU A 516 -10.12 6.59 -11.99
CA LEU A 516 -10.79 5.29 -12.07
C LEU A 516 -11.53 5.16 -13.40
N MET A 517 -11.33 4.04 -14.08
CA MET A 517 -12.04 3.72 -15.31
C MET A 517 -13.37 3.03 -14.97
N VAL A 518 -14.50 3.64 -15.34
CA VAL A 518 -15.86 3.17 -15.01
C VAL A 518 -16.74 3.00 -16.25
N GLU A 519 -17.46 1.89 -16.36
CA GLU A 519 -18.34 1.62 -17.52
C GLU A 519 -19.81 1.91 -17.22
N VAL A 520 -20.36 2.89 -17.90
CA VAL A 520 -21.76 3.32 -17.73
C VAL A 520 -22.54 3.19 -19.04
N ASP A 521 -23.83 2.90 -18.91
CA ASP A 521 -24.74 2.68 -20.05
C ASP A 521 -25.74 3.84 -20.18
N GLY A 522 -26.40 3.93 -21.33
CA GLY A 522 -27.46 4.89 -21.60
C GLY A 522 -27.03 6.11 -22.42
N PHE A 523 -25.81 6.12 -22.98
CA PHE A 523 -25.40 7.17 -23.92
C PHE A 523 -26.20 7.10 -25.22
N LYS A 524 -26.39 8.26 -25.83
CA LYS A 524 -26.87 8.45 -27.20
C LYS A 524 -25.72 9.04 -28.01
N ALA A 525 -25.52 8.56 -29.23
CA ALA A 525 -24.57 9.17 -30.14
C ALA A 525 -24.87 10.67 -30.32
N GLY A 526 -23.82 11.49 -30.33
CA GLY A 526 -23.91 12.95 -30.38
C GLY A 526 -23.61 13.60 -29.03
N ASP A 527 -23.92 14.89 -28.92
CA ASP A 527 -23.54 15.76 -27.81
C ASP A 527 -24.65 16.02 -26.79
N SER A 528 -25.83 15.43 -26.93
CA SER A 528 -27.00 15.76 -26.10
C SER A 528 -27.09 15.02 -24.76
N ASN A 529 -26.04 14.31 -24.33
CA ASN A 529 -26.13 13.47 -23.13
C ASN A 529 -26.07 14.30 -21.85
N GLN A 530 -26.84 13.86 -20.86
CA GLN A 530 -26.68 14.29 -19.47
C GLN A 530 -25.99 13.19 -18.67
N VAL A 531 -24.92 13.54 -17.95
CA VAL A 531 -24.23 12.65 -17.01
C VAL A 531 -24.31 13.24 -15.62
N VAL A 532 -24.74 12.44 -14.64
CA VAL A 532 -24.96 12.89 -13.27
C VAL A 532 -24.21 12.03 -12.27
N PHE A 533 -23.44 12.67 -11.41
CA PHE A 533 -22.68 12.05 -10.33
C PHE A 533 -23.33 12.37 -8.98
N ARG A 534 -23.52 11.36 -8.11
CA ARG A 534 -24.10 11.50 -6.76
C ARG A 534 -23.47 10.54 -5.76
N ALA A 535 -23.51 10.86 -4.47
CA ALA A 535 -23.17 9.90 -3.42
C ALA A 535 -24.08 8.65 -3.43
N PHE A 536 -23.51 7.51 -3.06
CA PHE A 536 -24.23 6.23 -2.95
C PHE A 536 -24.60 5.91 -1.50
N GLY A 537 -25.88 5.70 -1.23
CA GLY A 537 -26.40 5.33 0.10
C GLY A 537 -26.62 6.53 1.03
N ASP A 538 -27.47 6.34 2.04
CA ASP A 538 -27.91 7.41 2.94
C ASP A 538 -26.82 7.84 3.91
N GLY A 539 -26.66 9.16 4.12
CA GLY A 539 -25.72 9.72 5.09
C GLY A 539 -24.24 9.58 4.71
N THR A 540 -23.93 9.26 3.45
CA THR A 540 -22.56 9.09 2.95
C THR A 540 -22.11 10.27 2.07
N TYR A 541 -20.80 10.36 1.84
CA TYR A 541 -20.19 11.27 0.88
C TYR A 541 -19.52 10.48 -0.25
N ALA A 542 -19.69 10.96 -1.47
CA ALA A 542 -18.87 10.55 -2.62
C ALA A 542 -17.42 11.09 -2.47
N PRO A 543 -16.46 10.56 -3.25
CA PRO A 543 -15.21 11.27 -3.49
C PRO A 543 -15.49 12.67 -4.08
N ASP A 544 -14.54 13.58 -3.92
CA ASP A 544 -14.56 14.83 -4.68
C ASP A 544 -14.35 14.53 -6.17
N LEU A 545 -15.03 15.28 -7.04
CA LEU A 545 -14.95 15.10 -8.48
C LEU A 545 -14.08 16.20 -9.11
N VAL A 546 -13.05 15.82 -9.84
CA VAL A 546 -12.20 16.76 -10.61
C VAL A 546 -12.76 16.93 -12.02
N GLY A 547 -13.14 15.83 -12.64
CA GLY A 547 -13.75 15.80 -13.97
C GLY A 547 -13.75 14.39 -14.53
N PHE A 548 -14.09 14.26 -15.82
CA PHE A 548 -14.02 12.97 -16.49
C PHE A 548 -13.87 13.10 -18.00
N GLU A 549 -13.42 12.03 -18.64
CA GLU A 549 -13.42 11.85 -20.09
C GLU A 549 -14.37 10.73 -20.50
N VAL A 550 -14.97 10.86 -21.68
CA VAL A 550 -15.76 9.79 -22.32
C VAL A 550 -14.92 9.14 -23.41
N PHE A 551 -14.58 7.86 -23.24
CA PHE A 551 -13.84 7.11 -24.25
C PHE A 551 -14.77 6.64 -25.36
N GLU A 552 -14.28 6.73 -26.59
CA GLU A 552 -14.91 6.16 -27.77
C GLU A 552 -14.67 4.64 -27.78
N GLY A 553 -15.72 3.88 -28.04
CA GLY A 553 -15.70 2.41 -28.04
C GLY A 553 -15.07 1.78 -29.26
#